data_AF-A0A246G3Z6-F1
#
_entry.id   AF-A0A246G3Z6-F1
#
_cell.length_a   1.000
_cell.length_b   1.000
_cell.length_c   1.000
_cell.angle_alpha   90.00
_cell.angle_beta   90.00
_cell.angle_gamma   90.00
#
_symmetry.space_group_name_H-M   'P 1'
#
loop_
_entity.id
_entity.type
_entity.pdbx_description
1 polymer ?
#
loop_
_entity_poly.entity_id
_entity_poly.type
_entity_poly.pdbx_seq_one_letter_code
_entity_poly.pdbx_strand_id
1 'polypeptide(L)'
;MITEMHADDFPLIYAQLVTRFPKKPWLKRIQNLQHEIKAKPISIPALVAENRIAYGLTWFDAGVKANDIESWEAVKAAMAFAIQVNSMCDAETQAGSSRLAGRVAGAFNNPADLRAMTLELHAAIGLHRKGLTVQWPETIPNSVDTFDILASGANHDVFEVECKSFSSDKGLKIPAKEAQGFLGELLTSLSPTLSRGAMVAVSISVPKRLPTGTTELKGLRDKICAAIHNNAPVVEELFSLEKLSIEPFAPGEIKGQAHLAELFSKHVRDHVGEMNSMRLIATTPNLACVLLTIASDEGDGTLKAWEDSAKNAIRKQMSGKRPGCLIIRLEGMSGHKMKTVCQVHPNLLSVFSEALMTNVSHKHLACIVFISDSDWVDTDQAPQLGQSCTYVFNNPGGNYPNLGLGSYFME
;
A
#
# COMPACT_ATOMS: atom_id res chain seq x y z
N MET A 1 -4.92 -27.36 -0.58
CA MET A 1 -4.86 -25.88 -0.43
C MET A 1 -6.15 -25.32 -0.99
N ILE A 2 -6.84 -24.43 -0.27
CA ILE A 2 -8.11 -23.84 -0.73
C ILE A 2 -7.81 -22.98 -1.97
N THR A 3 -8.46 -23.28 -3.09
CA THR A 3 -8.27 -22.62 -4.39
C THR A 3 -9.38 -21.60 -4.68
N GLU A 4 -10.51 -21.73 -4.00
CA GLU A 4 -11.73 -20.97 -4.20
C GLU A 4 -12.29 -20.61 -2.83
N MET A 5 -12.77 -19.37 -2.66
CA MET A 5 -13.17 -18.86 -1.36
C MET A 5 -14.63 -18.41 -1.39
N HIS A 6 -15.50 -19.10 -0.63
CA HIS A 6 -16.87 -18.67 -0.43
C HIS A 6 -17.00 -17.96 0.92
N ALA A 7 -17.90 -16.97 0.99
CA ALA A 7 -18.18 -16.25 2.24
C ALA A 7 -18.65 -17.20 3.36
N ASP A 8 -19.29 -18.30 2.99
CA ASP A 8 -19.76 -19.35 3.91
C ASP A 8 -18.60 -20.10 4.59
N ASP A 9 -17.40 -20.09 4.01
CA ASP A 9 -16.20 -20.73 4.58
C ASP A 9 -15.54 -19.86 5.65
N PHE A 10 -15.84 -18.56 5.70
CA PHE A 10 -15.16 -17.58 6.55
C PHE A 10 -15.16 -17.96 8.04
N PRO A 11 -16.27 -18.43 8.63
CA PRO A 11 -16.28 -18.83 10.04
C PRO A 11 -15.27 -19.96 10.35
N LEU A 12 -15.16 -20.95 9.46
CA LEU A 12 -14.24 -22.07 9.64
C LEU A 12 -12.78 -21.62 9.50
N ILE A 13 -12.48 -20.84 8.45
CA ILE A 13 -11.15 -20.26 8.20
C ILE A 13 -10.71 -19.42 9.40
N TYR A 14 -11.59 -18.54 9.88
CA TYR A 14 -11.30 -17.68 11.02
C TYR A 14 -11.09 -18.50 12.31
N ALA A 15 -11.90 -19.52 12.57
CA ALA A 15 -11.74 -20.38 13.74
C ALA A 15 -10.39 -21.12 13.75
N GLN A 16 -9.94 -21.61 12.60
CA GLN A 16 -8.61 -22.21 12.45
C GLN A 16 -7.50 -21.19 12.73
N LEU A 17 -7.63 -19.97 12.20
CA LEU A 17 -6.68 -18.90 12.48
C LEU A 17 -6.64 -18.57 13.98
N VAL A 18 -7.79 -18.41 14.63
CA VAL A 18 -7.86 -18.12 16.08
C VAL A 18 -7.26 -19.23 16.92
N THR A 19 -7.37 -20.49 16.50
CA THR A 19 -6.71 -21.62 17.18
C THR A 19 -5.19 -21.46 17.16
N ARG A 20 -4.62 -20.97 16.06
CA ARG A 20 -3.18 -20.67 15.93
C ARG A 20 -2.78 -19.38 16.64
N PHE A 21 -3.69 -18.41 16.71
CA PHE A 21 -3.45 -17.08 17.28
C PHE A 21 -4.47 -16.75 18.39
N PRO A 22 -4.45 -17.46 19.54
CA PRO A 22 -5.46 -17.28 20.59
C PRO A 22 -5.43 -15.88 21.21
N LYS A 23 -4.27 -15.19 21.16
CA LYS A 23 -4.12 -13.81 21.64
C LYS A 23 -4.64 -12.75 20.66
N LYS A 24 -5.05 -13.14 19.44
CA LYS A 24 -5.59 -12.27 18.38
C LYS A 24 -4.78 -10.97 18.21
N PRO A 25 -3.51 -11.04 17.73
CA PRO A 25 -2.60 -9.88 17.70
C PRO A 25 -3.15 -8.66 16.95
N TRP A 26 -4.05 -8.85 15.98
CA TRP A 26 -4.76 -7.77 15.28
C TRP A 26 -5.62 -6.90 16.21
N LEU A 27 -6.22 -7.44 17.28
CA LEU A 27 -7.02 -6.65 18.22
C LEU A 27 -6.17 -5.61 18.96
N LYS A 28 -4.97 -6.01 19.40
CA LYS A 28 -4.00 -5.09 20.01
C LYS A 28 -3.59 -3.98 19.04
N ARG A 29 -3.40 -4.32 17.76
CA ARG A 29 -3.08 -3.34 16.71
C ARG A 29 -4.21 -2.32 16.56
N ILE A 30 -5.46 -2.76 16.47
CA ILE A 30 -6.61 -1.85 16.37
C ILE A 30 -6.75 -0.98 17.62
N GLN A 31 -6.55 -1.54 18.82
CA GLN A 31 -6.56 -0.77 20.06
C GLN A 31 -5.51 0.36 20.05
N ASN A 32 -4.30 0.08 19.58
CA ASN A 32 -3.25 1.11 19.45
C ASN A 32 -3.66 2.22 18.46
N LEU A 33 -4.30 1.84 17.35
CA LEU A 33 -4.77 2.79 16.32
C LEU A 33 -5.90 3.69 16.81
N GLN A 34 -6.73 3.24 17.77
CA GLN A 34 -7.79 4.08 18.33
C GLN A 34 -7.25 5.36 18.98
N HIS A 35 -6.04 5.34 19.54
CA HIS A 35 -5.39 6.54 20.06
C HIS A 35 -5.02 7.51 18.93
N GLU A 36 -4.50 7.00 17.80
CA GLU A 36 -4.19 7.82 16.62
C GLU A 36 -5.46 8.43 16.01
N ILE A 37 -6.54 7.66 15.92
CA ILE A 37 -7.83 8.11 15.38
C ILE A 37 -8.45 9.21 16.25
N LYS A 38 -8.44 9.04 17.58
CA LYS A 38 -8.95 10.08 18.50
C LYS A 38 -8.19 11.40 18.36
N ALA A 39 -6.88 11.33 18.09
CA ALA A 39 -6.06 12.51 17.87
C ALA A 39 -6.25 13.13 16.47
N LYS A 40 -6.52 12.31 15.44
CA LYS A 40 -6.61 12.73 14.03
C LYS A 40 -7.75 12.01 13.29
N PRO A 41 -9.02 12.43 13.47
CA PRO A 41 -10.17 11.74 12.83
C PRO A 41 -10.13 11.73 11.30
N ILE A 42 -9.50 12.73 10.67
CA ILE A 42 -9.40 12.85 9.21
C ILE A 42 -8.56 11.72 8.59
N SER A 43 -7.68 11.05 9.36
CA SER A 43 -6.83 9.98 8.83
C SER A 43 -7.47 8.58 8.90
N ILE A 44 -8.73 8.44 9.33
CA ILE A 44 -9.38 7.13 9.46
C ILE A 44 -9.31 6.31 8.16
N PRO A 45 -9.70 6.81 6.97
CA PRO A 45 -9.68 6.00 5.75
C PRO A 45 -8.28 5.49 5.39
N ALA A 46 -7.26 6.34 5.55
CA ALA A 46 -5.87 5.96 5.30
C ALA A 46 -5.35 4.92 6.33
N LEU A 47 -5.69 5.10 7.61
CA LEU A 47 -5.32 4.15 8.66
C LEU A 47 -5.99 2.80 8.46
N VAL A 48 -7.25 2.78 8.03
CA VAL A 48 -7.98 1.55 7.67
C VAL A 48 -7.31 0.87 6.48
N ALA A 49 -7.01 1.61 5.41
CA ALA A 49 -6.36 1.08 4.23
C ALA A 49 -4.99 0.45 4.54
N GLU A 50 -4.14 1.15 5.32
CA GLU A 50 -2.82 0.64 5.73
C GLU A 50 -2.90 -0.60 6.63
N ASN A 51 -4.00 -0.78 7.36
CA ASN A 51 -4.18 -1.85 8.34
C ASN A 51 -5.37 -2.76 7.96
N ARG A 52 -5.67 -2.88 6.66
CA ARG A 52 -6.87 -3.53 6.12
C ARG A 52 -7.10 -4.93 6.67
N ILE A 53 -6.05 -5.75 6.77
CA ILE A 53 -6.14 -7.12 7.31
C ILE A 53 -6.51 -7.11 8.80
N ALA A 54 -5.90 -6.23 9.60
CA ALA A 54 -6.19 -6.14 11.04
C ALA A 54 -7.63 -5.66 11.30
N TYR A 55 -8.09 -4.67 10.53
CA TYR A 55 -9.49 -4.21 10.59
C TYR A 55 -10.45 -5.30 10.12
N GLY A 56 -10.18 -5.95 8.98
CA GLY A 56 -11.01 -7.04 8.45
C GLY A 56 -11.19 -8.20 9.45
N LEU A 57 -10.12 -8.66 10.10
CA LEU A 57 -10.20 -9.69 11.14
C LEU A 57 -11.00 -9.23 12.36
N THR A 58 -10.91 -7.96 12.73
CA THR A 58 -11.63 -7.38 13.87
C THR A 58 -13.11 -7.20 13.56
N TRP A 59 -13.44 -6.72 12.37
CA TRP A 59 -14.80 -6.53 11.89
C TRP A 59 -15.55 -7.84 11.71
N PHE A 60 -14.87 -8.87 11.21
CA PHE A 60 -15.44 -10.21 11.14
C PHE A 60 -15.78 -10.74 12.54
N ASP A 61 -14.87 -10.60 13.51
CA ASP A 61 -15.09 -10.99 14.91
C ASP A 61 -16.27 -10.23 15.56
N ALA A 62 -16.50 -8.98 15.13
CA ALA A 62 -17.60 -8.14 15.58
C ALA A 62 -18.93 -8.41 14.86
N GLY A 63 -18.97 -9.33 13.88
CA GLY A 63 -20.19 -9.70 13.15
C GLY A 63 -20.62 -8.72 12.06
N VAL A 64 -19.68 -7.96 11.49
CA VAL A 64 -19.95 -7.11 10.32
C VAL A 64 -20.44 -7.98 9.15
N LYS A 65 -21.52 -7.53 8.50
CA LYS A 65 -22.20 -8.25 7.43
C LYS A 65 -21.81 -7.68 6.05
N ALA A 66 -22.05 -8.47 5.01
CA ALA A 66 -21.72 -8.12 3.62
C ALA A 66 -22.42 -6.87 3.05
N ASN A 67 -23.42 -6.32 3.74
CA ASN A 67 -24.10 -5.09 3.34
C ASN A 67 -23.30 -3.81 3.67
N ASP A 68 -22.23 -3.90 4.44
CA ASP A 68 -21.25 -2.83 4.63
C ASP A 68 -20.05 -3.06 3.70
N ILE A 69 -20.08 -2.43 2.51
CA ILE A 69 -19.17 -2.74 1.40
C ILE A 69 -17.69 -2.55 1.78
N GLU A 70 -17.32 -1.38 2.31
CA GLU A 70 -15.91 -1.09 2.63
C GLU A 70 -15.38 -2.03 3.71
N SER A 71 -16.17 -2.26 4.75
CA SER A 71 -15.80 -3.17 5.82
C SER A 71 -15.72 -4.62 5.33
N TRP A 72 -16.61 -5.02 4.42
CA TRP A 72 -16.62 -6.35 3.83
C TRP A 72 -15.43 -6.60 2.91
N GLU A 73 -15.01 -5.61 2.12
CA GLU A 73 -13.78 -5.69 1.32
C GLU A 73 -12.54 -5.95 2.19
N ALA A 74 -12.47 -5.35 3.38
CA ALA A 74 -11.40 -5.64 4.33
C ALA A 74 -11.51 -7.05 4.93
N VAL A 75 -12.73 -7.51 5.24
CA VAL A 75 -12.98 -8.88 5.71
C VAL A 75 -12.51 -9.91 4.67
N LYS A 76 -12.84 -9.73 3.38
CA LYS A 76 -12.40 -10.66 2.33
C LYS A 76 -10.87 -10.73 2.23
N ALA A 77 -10.19 -9.59 2.26
CA ALA A 77 -8.72 -9.54 2.27
C ALA A 77 -8.14 -10.24 3.51
N ALA A 78 -8.76 -10.05 4.67
CA ALA A 78 -8.37 -10.72 5.91
C ALA A 78 -8.57 -12.24 5.85
N MET A 79 -9.65 -12.72 5.23
CA MET A 79 -9.90 -14.16 5.08
C MET A 79 -8.96 -14.81 4.07
N ALA A 80 -8.67 -14.13 2.96
CA ALA A 80 -7.62 -14.57 2.04
C ALA A 80 -6.28 -14.73 2.78
N PHE A 81 -5.86 -13.71 3.55
CA PHE A 81 -4.67 -13.79 4.39
C PHE A 81 -4.73 -14.96 5.40
N ALA A 82 -5.87 -15.16 6.06
CA ALA A 82 -6.05 -16.25 7.02
C ALA A 82 -5.88 -17.64 6.38
N ILE A 83 -6.46 -17.87 5.19
CA ILE A 83 -6.27 -19.10 4.41
C ILE A 83 -4.80 -19.32 4.11
N GLN A 84 -4.10 -18.26 3.68
CA GLN A 84 -2.70 -18.34 3.31
C GLN A 84 -1.84 -18.75 4.50
N VAL A 85 -2.05 -18.10 5.65
CA VAL A 85 -1.37 -18.41 6.91
C VAL A 85 -1.65 -19.85 7.35
N ASN A 86 -2.92 -20.26 7.39
CA ASN A 86 -3.28 -21.63 7.78
C ASN A 86 -2.62 -22.66 6.87
N SER A 87 -2.72 -22.47 5.54
CA SER A 87 -2.16 -23.39 4.55
C SER A 87 -0.64 -23.54 4.66
N MET A 88 0.09 -22.44 4.83
CA MET A 88 1.55 -22.49 4.98
C MET A 88 1.96 -23.08 6.32
N CYS A 89 1.24 -22.78 7.40
CA CYS A 89 1.54 -23.36 8.70
C CYS A 89 1.19 -24.85 8.78
N ASP A 90 0.23 -25.34 7.99
CA ASP A 90 -0.13 -26.76 7.87
C ASP A 90 0.91 -27.55 7.05
N ALA A 91 1.57 -26.89 6.09
CA ALA A 91 2.62 -27.50 5.26
C ALA A 91 3.98 -27.63 5.99
N GLU A 92 4.13 -26.98 7.14
CA GLU A 92 5.36 -26.93 7.92
C GLU A 92 5.42 -28.01 9.02
N THR A 93 6.64 -28.33 9.46
CA THR A 93 6.84 -29.10 10.71
C THR A 93 6.27 -28.33 11.91
N GLN A 94 5.99 -28.99 13.03
CA GLN A 94 5.46 -28.30 14.23
C GLN A 94 6.35 -27.13 14.69
N ALA A 95 7.67 -27.29 14.63
CA ALA A 95 8.63 -26.24 14.96
C ALA A 95 8.61 -25.11 13.92
N GLY A 96 8.58 -25.43 12.62
CA GLY A 96 8.49 -24.46 11.53
C GLY A 96 7.18 -23.65 11.58
N SER A 97 6.06 -24.34 11.77
CA SER A 97 4.71 -23.77 11.95
C SER A 97 4.68 -22.76 13.10
N SER A 98 5.31 -23.08 14.23
CA SER A 98 5.40 -22.18 15.39
C SER A 98 6.24 -20.93 15.10
N ARG A 99 7.34 -21.05 14.36
CA ARG A 99 8.19 -19.91 13.97
C ARG A 99 7.50 -19.00 12.96
N LEU A 100 6.87 -19.58 11.93
CA LEU A 100 6.09 -18.85 10.94
C LEU A 100 4.91 -18.11 11.60
N ALA A 101 4.18 -18.77 12.49
CA ALA A 101 3.14 -18.13 13.28
C ALA A 101 3.71 -16.98 14.14
N GLY A 102 4.90 -17.14 14.72
CA GLY A 102 5.60 -16.07 15.43
C GLY A 102 5.86 -14.83 14.56
N ARG A 103 6.35 -15.02 13.32
CA ARG A 103 6.56 -13.93 12.34
C ARG A 103 5.25 -13.24 11.96
N VAL A 104 4.21 -14.02 11.64
CA VAL A 104 2.89 -13.50 11.33
C VAL A 104 2.33 -12.67 12.49
N ALA A 105 2.46 -13.14 13.72
CA ALA A 105 2.03 -12.38 14.90
C ALA A 105 2.83 -11.08 15.07
N GLY A 106 4.15 -11.13 14.84
CA GLY A 106 5.02 -9.96 14.89
C GLY A 106 4.70 -8.91 13.83
N ALA A 107 4.33 -9.34 12.62
CA ALA A 107 3.99 -8.47 11.50
C ALA A 107 2.78 -7.55 11.78
N PHE A 108 1.85 -7.96 12.65
CA PHE A 108 0.74 -7.08 13.07
C PHE A 108 1.17 -5.84 13.85
N ASN A 109 2.42 -5.74 14.32
CA ASN A 109 2.89 -4.57 15.07
C ASN A 109 2.95 -3.29 14.21
N ASN A 110 3.26 -3.40 12.91
CA ASN A 110 3.28 -2.27 11.99
C ASN A 110 2.84 -2.68 10.56
N PRO A 111 2.25 -1.75 9.80
CA PRO A 111 1.63 -2.09 8.52
C PRO A 111 2.63 -2.45 7.42
N ALA A 112 3.88 -1.97 7.51
CA ALA A 112 4.90 -2.30 6.52
C ALA A 112 5.30 -3.78 6.60
N ASP A 113 5.51 -4.30 7.81
CA ASP A 113 5.82 -5.71 8.04
C ASP A 113 4.65 -6.62 7.62
N LEU A 114 3.40 -6.21 7.89
CA LEU A 114 2.23 -6.98 7.47
C LEU A 114 2.07 -7.03 5.95
N ARG A 115 2.39 -5.94 5.24
CA ARG A 115 2.43 -5.94 3.76
C ARG A 115 3.53 -6.85 3.23
N ALA A 116 4.73 -6.80 3.81
CA ALA A 116 5.83 -7.69 3.44
C ALA A 116 5.44 -9.17 3.65
N MET A 117 4.94 -9.52 4.83
CA MET A 117 4.47 -10.88 5.15
C MET A 117 3.37 -11.35 4.19
N THR A 118 2.43 -10.47 3.81
CA THR A 118 1.38 -10.82 2.85
C THR A 118 1.95 -11.14 1.47
N LEU A 119 2.95 -10.37 1.01
CA LEU A 119 3.63 -10.64 -0.26
C LEU A 119 4.40 -11.96 -0.23
N GLU A 120 5.13 -12.23 0.86
CA GLU A 120 5.85 -13.48 1.05
C GLU A 120 4.91 -14.70 1.03
N LEU A 121 3.81 -14.64 1.78
CA LEU A 121 2.79 -15.71 1.79
C LEU A 121 2.18 -15.92 0.40
N HIS A 122 1.89 -14.83 -0.31
CA HIS A 122 1.37 -14.90 -1.67
C HIS A 122 2.35 -15.60 -2.62
N ALA A 123 3.63 -15.22 -2.58
CA ALA A 123 4.68 -15.86 -3.36
C ALA A 123 4.84 -17.35 -3.02
N ALA A 124 4.93 -17.68 -1.73
CA ALA A 124 5.03 -19.06 -1.24
C ALA A 124 3.86 -19.94 -1.74
N ILE A 125 2.64 -19.42 -1.70
CA ILE A 125 1.45 -20.14 -2.16
C ILE A 125 1.45 -20.33 -3.67
N GLY A 126 1.84 -19.32 -4.44
CA GLY A 126 2.01 -19.46 -5.89
C GLY A 126 2.98 -20.58 -6.24
N LEU A 127 4.14 -20.61 -5.58
CA LEU A 127 5.17 -21.63 -5.76
C LEU A 127 4.64 -23.03 -5.38
N HIS A 128 4.01 -23.17 -4.21
CA HIS A 128 3.43 -24.43 -3.77
C HIS A 128 2.34 -24.93 -4.73
N ARG A 129 1.52 -24.04 -5.30
CA ARG A 129 0.48 -24.41 -6.29
C ARG A 129 1.08 -24.94 -7.59
N LYS A 130 2.27 -24.48 -7.97
CA LYS A 130 3.03 -25.02 -9.11
C LYS A 130 3.84 -26.29 -8.75
N GLY A 131 3.62 -26.87 -7.57
CA GLY A 131 4.24 -28.12 -7.14
C GLY A 131 5.67 -27.98 -6.59
N LEU A 132 6.09 -26.76 -6.27
CA LEU A 132 7.40 -26.52 -5.66
C LEU A 132 7.34 -26.72 -4.15
N THR A 133 8.46 -27.18 -3.58
CA THR A 133 8.69 -27.13 -2.14
C THR A 133 9.16 -25.73 -1.75
N VAL A 134 8.58 -25.19 -0.69
CA VAL A 134 8.91 -23.89 -0.11
C VAL A 134 9.54 -24.13 1.26
N GLN A 135 10.66 -23.47 1.52
CA GLN A 135 11.29 -23.44 2.84
C GLN A 135 11.59 -22.01 3.24
N TRP A 136 11.38 -21.70 4.51
CA TRP A 136 11.66 -20.41 5.11
C TRP A 136 13.04 -20.44 5.77
N PRO A 137 13.99 -19.57 5.43
CA PRO A 137 15.36 -19.66 5.99
C PRO A 137 15.42 -19.66 7.51
N GLU A 138 14.51 -18.97 8.20
CA GLU A 138 14.43 -18.93 9.66
C GLU A 138 13.92 -20.23 10.29
N THR A 139 13.25 -21.11 9.54
CA THR A 139 12.84 -22.43 10.04
C THR A 139 14.00 -23.43 9.98
N ILE A 140 15.05 -23.14 9.21
CA ILE A 140 16.25 -23.95 9.07
C ILE A 140 17.22 -23.66 10.25
N PRO A 141 17.59 -24.67 11.05
CA PRO A 141 18.54 -24.50 12.15
C PRO A 141 19.90 -23.96 11.66
N ASN A 142 20.45 -22.96 12.35
CA ASN A 142 21.74 -22.33 12.05
C ASN A 142 21.86 -21.69 10.66
N SER A 143 20.73 -21.40 10.01
CA SER A 143 20.75 -20.65 8.77
C SER A 143 21.29 -19.24 8.99
N VAL A 144 22.19 -18.81 8.10
CA VAL A 144 22.65 -17.42 7.97
C VAL A 144 22.04 -16.74 6.74
N ASP A 145 21.16 -17.45 6.04
CA ASP A 145 20.49 -16.97 4.85
C ASP A 145 19.43 -15.93 5.23
N THR A 146 19.33 -14.87 4.44
CA THR A 146 18.54 -13.66 4.72
C THR A 146 17.48 -13.35 3.68
N PHE A 147 17.36 -14.19 2.65
CA PHE A 147 16.28 -14.10 1.68
C PHE A 147 14.97 -14.63 2.29
N ASP A 148 13.83 -14.34 1.67
CA ASP A 148 12.54 -14.67 2.28
C ASP A 148 12.15 -16.13 2.09
N ILE A 149 12.38 -16.70 0.90
CA ILE A 149 11.95 -18.07 0.55
C ILE A 149 13.05 -18.81 -0.23
N LEU A 150 13.30 -20.07 0.14
CA LEU A 150 14.03 -21.04 -0.66
C LEU A 150 13.02 -21.94 -1.39
N ALA A 151 13.09 -21.99 -2.72
CA ALA A 151 12.20 -22.81 -3.53
C ALA A 151 12.96 -23.92 -4.26
N SER A 152 12.35 -25.10 -4.36
CA SER A 152 12.94 -26.24 -5.06
C SER A 152 11.88 -27.10 -5.74
N GLY A 153 12.18 -27.63 -6.93
CA GLY A 153 11.28 -28.51 -7.69
C GLY A 153 12.02 -29.67 -8.33
N ALA A 154 11.30 -30.70 -8.78
CA ALA A 154 11.91 -31.90 -9.35
C ALA A 154 12.75 -31.63 -10.61
N ASN A 155 12.44 -30.56 -11.36
CA ASN A 155 13.04 -30.25 -12.66
C ASN A 155 13.98 -29.02 -12.64
N HIS A 156 14.16 -28.35 -11.49
CA HIS A 156 14.97 -27.14 -11.40
C HIS A 156 15.85 -27.16 -10.16
N ASP A 157 17.04 -26.58 -10.31
CA ASP A 157 17.91 -26.27 -9.18
C ASP A 157 17.20 -25.37 -8.17
N VAL A 158 17.63 -25.50 -6.91
CA VAL A 158 17.16 -24.67 -5.79
C VAL A 158 17.41 -23.18 -6.10
N PHE A 159 16.39 -22.34 -5.92
CA PHE A 159 16.48 -20.91 -6.17
C PHE A 159 15.96 -20.08 -4.99
N GLU A 160 16.47 -18.87 -4.87
CA GLU A 160 16.20 -17.92 -3.79
C GLU A 160 15.14 -16.93 -4.25
N VAL A 161 14.19 -16.62 -3.38
CA VAL A 161 13.13 -15.64 -3.64
C VAL A 161 13.21 -14.57 -2.57
N GLU A 162 13.26 -13.32 -3.02
CA GLU A 162 13.22 -12.13 -2.17
C GLU A 162 12.00 -11.30 -2.55
N CYS A 163 11.24 -10.88 -1.55
CA CYS A 163 10.00 -10.12 -1.70
C CYS A 163 10.20 -8.68 -1.23
N LYS A 164 9.74 -7.72 -2.04
CA LYS A 164 9.71 -6.30 -1.69
C LYS A 164 8.37 -5.67 -2.04
N SER A 165 7.72 -5.11 -1.04
CA SER A 165 6.56 -4.22 -1.24
C SER A 165 7.04 -2.77 -1.23
N PHE A 166 6.80 -2.05 -2.32
CA PHE A 166 7.01 -0.61 -2.39
C PHE A 166 5.69 0.09 -2.12
N SER A 167 5.65 0.89 -1.04
CA SER A 167 4.50 1.72 -0.73
C SER A 167 4.22 2.71 -1.86
N SER A 168 2.96 3.10 -2.02
CA SER A 168 2.52 4.07 -3.02
C SER A 168 3.20 5.44 -2.91
N ASP A 169 3.78 5.75 -1.74
CA ASP A 169 4.49 6.99 -1.45
C ASP A 169 6.02 6.83 -1.37
N LYS A 170 6.56 5.65 -1.70
CA LYS A 170 8.00 5.38 -1.62
C LYS A 170 8.76 6.30 -2.59
N GLY A 171 9.57 7.20 -2.02
CA GLY A 171 10.38 8.15 -2.79
C GLY A 171 9.69 9.48 -3.08
N LEU A 172 8.41 9.64 -2.68
CA LEU A 172 7.78 10.95 -2.63
C LEU A 172 8.46 11.84 -1.60
N LYS A 173 8.54 13.13 -1.90
CA LYS A 173 9.11 14.12 -0.99
C LYS A 173 8.20 14.46 0.18
N ILE A 174 6.90 14.29 -0.04
CA ILE A 174 5.85 14.49 0.95
C ILE A 174 5.01 13.21 0.98
N PRO A 175 5.32 12.26 1.89
CA PRO A 175 4.54 11.04 2.07
C PRO A 175 3.07 11.34 2.35
N ALA A 176 2.16 10.43 1.96
CA ALA A 176 0.73 10.66 2.05
C ALA A 176 0.27 10.92 3.49
N LYS A 177 0.81 10.16 4.46
CA LYS A 177 0.52 10.32 5.89
C LYS A 177 0.94 11.70 6.43
N GLU A 178 2.10 12.20 5.99
CA GLU A 178 2.59 13.52 6.40
C GLU A 178 1.73 14.63 5.80
N ALA A 179 1.42 14.53 4.50
CA ALA A 179 0.53 15.47 3.83
C ALA A 179 -0.86 15.52 4.48
N GLN A 180 -1.50 14.37 4.70
CA GLN A 180 -2.82 14.30 5.33
C GLN A 180 -2.80 14.86 6.76
N GLY A 181 -1.76 14.54 7.54
CA GLY A 181 -1.61 15.07 8.89
C GLY A 181 -1.52 16.60 8.89
N PHE A 182 -0.69 17.16 8.01
CA PHE A 182 -0.53 18.60 7.87
C PHE A 182 -1.82 19.29 7.37
N LEU A 183 -2.42 18.77 6.29
CA LEU A 183 -3.65 19.32 5.71
C LEU A 183 -4.83 19.26 6.69
N GLY A 184 -4.94 18.19 7.48
CA GLY A 184 -5.98 18.08 8.50
C GLY A 184 -5.82 19.09 9.64
N GLU A 185 -4.59 19.34 10.09
CA GLU A 185 -4.30 20.39 11.08
C GLU A 185 -4.55 21.79 10.49
N LEU A 186 -4.17 22.02 9.24
CA LEU A 186 -4.45 23.27 8.53
C LEU A 186 -5.96 23.52 8.39
N LEU A 187 -6.74 22.51 8.00
CA LEU A 187 -8.20 22.59 7.94
C LEU A 187 -8.79 22.95 9.31
N THR A 188 -8.28 22.34 10.39
CA THR A 188 -8.73 22.61 11.76
C THR A 188 -8.50 24.08 12.14
N SER A 189 -7.33 24.65 11.78
CA SER A 189 -7.03 26.07 12.02
C SER A 189 -7.86 27.02 11.15
N LEU A 190 -8.17 26.64 9.91
CA LEU A 190 -8.95 27.48 8.98
C LEU A 190 -10.45 27.48 9.32
N SER A 191 -11.00 26.33 9.71
CA SER A 191 -12.46 26.11 9.82
C SER A 191 -13.21 27.17 10.64
N PRO A 192 -12.71 27.67 11.80
CA PRO A 192 -13.42 28.68 12.59
C PRO A 192 -13.56 30.04 11.90
N THR A 193 -12.67 30.34 10.94
CA THR A 193 -12.63 31.63 10.24
C THR A 193 -13.44 31.66 8.95
N LEU A 194 -13.91 30.50 8.48
CA LEU A 194 -14.65 30.38 7.23
C LEU A 194 -16.15 30.60 7.47
N SER A 195 -16.72 31.52 6.68
CA SER A 195 -18.14 31.82 6.67
C SER A 195 -18.95 30.74 5.95
N ARG A 196 -20.24 30.70 6.24
CA ARG A 196 -21.17 29.78 5.58
C ARG A 196 -21.20 30.02 4.06
N GLY A 197 -21.09 28.94 3.29
CA GLY A 197 -21.06 29.02 1.82
C GLY A 197 -19.73 29.49 1.25
N ALA A 198 -18.72 29.76 2.08
CA ALA A 198 -17.38 30.07 1.58
C ALA A 198 -16.80 28.88 0.82
N MET A 199 -16.15 29.16 -0.30
CA MET A 199 -15.40 28.19 -1.08
C MET A 199 -13.95 28.62 -1.14
N VAL A 200 -13.10 27.80 -0.56
CA VAL A 200 -11.67 28.09 -0.42
C VAL A 200 -10.90 26.94 -1.04
N ALA A 201 -10.24 27.21 -2.16
CA ALA A 201 -9.29 26.28 -2.74
C ALA A 201 -7.90 26.89 -2.66
N VAL A 202 -6.97 26.14 -2.06
CA VAL A 202 -5.61 26.58 -1.77
C VAL A 202 -4.66 25.51 -2.23
N SER A 203 -3.75 25.88 -3.11
CA SER A 203 -2.61 25.05 -3.48
C SER A 203 -1.35 25.55 -2.80
N ILE A 204 -0.66 24.63 -2.14
CA ILE A 204 0.55 24.88 -1.38
C ILE A 204 1.68 24.16 -2.09
N SER A 205 2.67 24.89 -2.59
CA SER A 205 3.93 24.25 -3.00
C SER A 205 4.99 24.47 -1.96
N VAL A 206 5.77 23.44 -1.60
CA VAL A 206 6.95 23.58 -0.75
C VAL A 206 8.22 23.28 -1.56
N PRO A 207 9.35 23.95 -1.28
CA PRO A 207 10.56 23.81 -2.11
C PRO A 207 11.06 22.37 -2.26
N LYS A 208 10.90 21.56 -1.21
CA LYS A 208 11.36 20.17 -1.20
C LYS A 208 10.46 19.26 -0.39
N ARG A 209 10.28 19.53 0.90
CA ARG A 209 9.47 18.68 1.80
C ARG A 209 8.83 19.52 2.88
N LEU A 210 7.82 18.94 3.53
CA LEU A 210 7.29 19.52 4.76
C LEU A 210 8.37 19.59 5.84
N PRO A 211 8.37 20.64 6.69
CA PRO A 211 9.21 20.67 7.88
C PRO A 211 8.92 19.47 8.79
N THR A 212 9.94 18.94 9.46
CA THR A 212 9.78 17.81 10.39
C THR A 212 9.60 18.25 11.83
N GLY A 213 10.00 19.48 12.18
CA GLY A 213 9.86 20.03 13.53
C GLY A 213 8.44 20.51 13.80
N THR A 214 7.87 20.17 14.96
CA THR A 214 6.51 20.59 15.36
C THR A 214 6.33 22.11 15.36
N THR A 215 7.35 22.85 15.83
CA THR A 215 7.33 24.32 15.85
C THR A 215 7.34 24.91 14.43
N GLU A 216 8.15 24.34 13.53
CA GLU A 216 8.25 24.79 12.14
C GLU A 216 6.96 24.50 11.37
N LEU A 217 6.37 23.32 11.56
CA LEU A 217 5.08 22.94 10.99
C LEU A 217 3.96 23.87 11.46
N LYS A 218 3.92 24.17 12.77
CA LYS A 218 2.98 25.15 13.33
C LYS A 218 3.19 26.53 12.71
N GLY A 219 4.44 27.00 12.63
CA GLY A 219 4.77 28.29 12.03
C GLY A 219 4.36 28.37 10.55
N LEU A 220 4.57 27.30 9.78
CA LEU A 220 4.13 27.20 8.38
C LEU A 220 2.61 27.30 8.27
N ARG A 221 1.87 26.54 9.08
CA ARG A 221 0.41 26.58 9.11
C ARG A 221 -0.13 27.96 9.47
N ASP A 222 0.43 28.58 10.52
CA ASP A 222 -0.02 29.89 10.99
C ASP A 222 0.23 30.96 9.90
N LYS A 223 1.35 30.88 9.16
CA LYS A 223 1.62 31.73 7.98
C LYS A 223 0.61 31.52 6.86
N ILE A 224 0.26 30.27 6.52
CA ILE A 224 -0.74 29.95 5.50
C ILE A 224 -2.12 30.49 5.90
N CYS A 225 -2.54 30.27 7.15
CA CYS A 225 -3.80 30.81 7.67
C CYS A 225 -3.86 32.33 7.58
N ALA A 226 -2.79 33.02 7.99
CA ALA A 226 -2.69 34.47 7.89
C ALA A 226 -2.76 34.95 6.42
N ALA A 227 -2.07 34.28 5.51
CA ALA A 227 -2.10 34.60 4.08
C ALA A 227 -3.50 34.47 3.48
N ILE A 228 -4.20 33.38 3.79
CA ILE A 228 -5.59 33.15 3.36
C ILE A 228 -6.52 34.23 3.92
N HIS A 229 -6.39 34.55 5.21
CA HIS A 229 -7.25 35.54 5.87
C HIS A 229 -7.04 36.96 5.34
N ASN A 230 -5.78 37.34 5.10
CA ASN A 230 -5.42 38.67 4.59
C ASN A 230 -5.60 38.79 3.07
N ASN A 231 -6.07 37.74 2.39
CA ASN A 231 -6.17 37.65 0.93
C ASN A 231 -4.84 38.07 0.24
N ALA A 232 -3.71 37.72 0.87
CA ALA A 232 -2.39 38.08 0.40
C ALA A 232 -2.06 37.26 -0.87
N PRO A 233 -1.57 37.90 -1.95
CA PRO A 233 -0.99 37.14 -3.06
C PRO A 233 0.26 36.40 -2.55
N VAL A 234 0.49 35.20 -3.10
CA VAL A 234 1.69 34.34 -3.01
C VAL A 234 2.74 34.76 -1.98
N VAL A 235 2.96 33.94 -0.94
CA VAL A 235 4.00 34.19 0.06
C VAL A 235 5.34 33.61 -0.44
N GLU A 236 6.22 34.38 -1.06
CA GLU A 236 7.52 33.85 -1.49
C GLU A 236 8.41 33.42 -0.29
N GLU A 237 9.39 32.54 -0.56
CA GLU A 237 10.46 32.00 0.33
C GLU A 237 10.26 30.61 0.97
N LEU A 238 9.06 30.23 1.44
CA LEU A 238 8.86 28.93 2.14
C LEU A 238 7.77 28.05 1.54
N PHE A 239 6.77 28.65 0.89
CA PHE A 239 5.73 27.94 0.18
C PHE A 239 5.03 28.88 -0.79
N SER A 240 4.63 28.45 -1.99
CA SER A 240 3.73 29.27 -2.81
C SER A 240 2.27 28.97 -2.45
N LEU A 241 1.42 29.99 -2.50
CA LEU A 241 -0.02 29.88 -2.27
C LEU A 241 -0.75 30.33 -3.53
N GLU A 242 -1.42 29.38 -4.20
CA GLU A 242 -2.34 29.68 -5.29
C GLU A 242 -3.78 29.50 -4.79
N LYS A 243 -4.59 30.56 -4.90
CA LYS A 243 -6.00 30.51 -4.57
C LYS A 243 -6.80 30.24 -5.83
N LEU A 244 -7.45 29.09 -5.89
CA LEU A 244 -8.41 28.80 -6.95
C LEU A 244 -9.77 29.38 -6.57
N SER A 245 -10.31 30.27 -7.39
CA SER A 245 -11.67 30.75 -7.23
C SER A 245 -12.62 29.70 -7.78
N ILE A 246 -13.45 29.12 -6.92
CA ILE A 246 -14.49 28.19 -7.32
C ILE A 246 -15.82 28.94 -7.23
N GLU A 247 -16.62 28.87 -8.29
CA GLU A 247 -17.92 29.54 -8.33
C GLU A 247 -18.81 29.04 -7.17
N PRO A 248 -19.45 29.96 -6.42
CA PRO A 248 -20.28 29.57 -5.27
C PRO A 248 -21.50 28.75 -5.72
N PHE A 249 -21.79 27.66 -5.01
CA PHE A 249 -23.08 26.98 -5.14
C PHE A 249 -24.21 27.88 -4.63
N ALA A 250 -25.36 27.88 -5.31
CA ALA A 250 -26.50 28.65 -4.85
C ALA A 250 -26.97 28.10 -3.49
N PRO A 251 -27.27 28.94 -2.47
CA PRO A 251 -27.65 28.46 -1.14
C PRO A 251 -28.85 27.49 -1.12
N GLY A 252 -29.75 27.58 -2.11
CA GLY A 252 -30.89 26.68 -2.28
C GLY A 252 -30.55 25.29 -2.83
N GLU A 253 -29.35 25.10 -3.38
CA GLU A 253 -28.87 23.80 -3.86
C GLU A 253 -28.34 22.93 -2.71
N ILE A 254 -27.99 23.52 -1.58
CA ILE A 254 -27.34 22.83 -0.46
C ILE A 254 -28.39 22.18 0.45
N LYS A 255 -28.49 20.86 0.39
CA LYS A 255 -29.44 20.07 1.22
C LYS A 255 -28.82 19.60 2.56
N GLY A 256 -27.51 19.70 2.71
CA GLY A 256 -26.74 19.24 3.87
C GLY A 256 -25.26 19.03 3.52
N GLN A 257 -24.46 18.61 4.51
CA GLN A 257 -23.00 18.41 4.33
C GLN A 257 -22.67 17.34 3.27
N ALA A 258 -23.39 16.22 3.26
CA ALA A 258 -23.16 15.14 2.29
C ALA A 258 -23.41 15.60 0.84
N HIS A 259 -24.53 16.28 0.59
CA HIS A 259 -24.86 16.82 -0.72
C HIS A 259 -23.82 17.89 -1.15
N LEU A 260 -23.39 18.74 -0.22
CA LEU A 260 -22.38 19.76 -0.50
C LEU A 260 -21.02 19.15 -0.87
N ALA A 261 -20.60 18.11 -0.15
CA ALA A 261 -19.35 17.40 -0.44
C ALA A 261 -19.39 16.78 -1.85
N GLU A 262 -20.51 16.16 -2.23
CA GLU A 262 -20.69 15.57 -3.56
C GLU A 262 -20.60 16.62 -4.68
N LEU A 263 -21.36 17.71 -4.56
CA LEU A 263 -21.34 18.82 -5.52
C LEU A 263 -19.92 19.40 -5.67
N PHE A 264 -19.25 19.63 -4.54
CA PHE A 264 -17.91 20.19 -4.53
C PHE A 264 -16.87 19.23 -5.14
N SER A 265 -16.90 17.94 -4.77
CA SER A 265 -16.02 16.94 -5.36
C SER A 265 -16.23 16.81 -6.87
N LYS A 266 -17.47 16.87 -7.35
CA LYS A 266 -17.76 16.88 -8.79
C LYS A 266 -17.14 18.10 -9.48
N HIS A 267 -17.40 19.29 -8.93
CA HIS A 267 -16.86 20.53 -9.50
C HIS A 267 -15.33 20.55 -9.56
N VAL A 268 -14.65 20.08 -8.49
CA VAL A 268 -13.19 19.97 -8.46
C VAL A 268 -12.68 18.99 -9.53
N ARG A 269 -13.34 17.84 -9.74
CA ARG A 269 -12.96 16.90 -10.81
C ARG A 269 -13.07 17.52 -12.20
N ASP A 270 -14.08 18.35 -12.42
CA ASP A 270 -14.35 18.96 -13.73
C ASP A 270 -13.39 20.13 -14.04
N HIS A 271 -12.82 20.79 -13.03
CA HIS A 271 -12.01 22.01 -13.19
C HIS A 271 -10.52 21.86 -12.85
N VAL A 272 -10.16 20.90 -12.00
CA VAL A 272 -8.80 20.72 -11.49
C VAL A 272 -8.27 19.38 -12.00
N GLY A 273 -7.48 19.41 -13.08
CA GLY A 273 -6.86 18.24 -13.70
C GLY A 273 -5.95 17.45 -12.74
N GLU A 274 -5.28 16.41 -13.25
CA GLU A 274 -4.32 15.63 -12.46
C GLU A 274 -3.08 16.48 -12.13
N MET A 275 -2.82 16.70 -10.83
CA MET A 275 -1.55 17.26 -10.36
C MET A 275 -0.89 16.22 -9.45
N ASN A 276 0.44 16.09 -9.53
CA ASN A 276 1.28 15.31 -8.62
C ASN A 276 1.30 15.92 -7.20
N SER A 277 0.13 15.98 -6.56
CA SER A 277 -0.16 16.69 -5.33
C SER A 277 -1.06 15.85 -4.43
N MET A 278 -0.86 15.96 -3.13
CA MET A 278 -1.79 15.40 -2.14
C MET A 278 -2.93 16.38 -1.92
N ARG A 279 -4.17 15.88 -1.83
CA ARG A 279 -5.37 16.71 -1.74
C ARG A 279 -6.22 16.32 -0.53
N LEU A 280 -6.81 17.33 0.11
CA LEU A 280 -7.86 17.20 1.11
C LEU A 280 -9.07 18.01 0.66
N ILE A 281 -10.20 17.34 0.49
CA ILE A 281 -11.50 17.97 0.24
C ILE A 281 -12.34 17.79 1.50
N ALA A 282 -12.83 18.89 2.07
CA ALA A 282 -13.63 18.83 3.27
C ALA A 282 -14.74 19.88 3.29
N THR A 283 -15.78 19.58 4.05
CA THR A 283 -16.79 20.56 4.47
C THR A 283 -16.57 20.90 5.94
N THR A 284 -16.72 22.18 6.30
CA THR A 284 -16.61 22.62 7.69
C THR A 284 -17.96 22.52 8.41
N PRO A 285 -18.00 22.56 9.75
CA PRO A 285 -19.25 22.67 10.51
C PRO A 285 -20.12 23.87 10.10
N ASN A 286 -19.51 24.96 9.63
CA ASN A 286 -20.20 26.16 9.15
C ASN A 286 -20.73 26.03 7.70
N LEU A 287 -20.65 24.85 7.07
CA LEU A 287 -20.98 24.62 5.66
C LEU A 287 -20.12 25.46 4.69
N ALA A 288 -18.82 25.59 4.98
CA ALA A 288 -17.83 26.03 4.01
C ALA A 288 -17.20 24.82 3.30
N CYS A 289 -16.78 24.98 2.06
CA CYS A 289 -16.04 23.99 1.29
C CYS A 289 -14.56 24.37 1.21
N VAL A 290 -13.69 23.41 1.51
CA VAL A 290 -12.25 23.62 1.47
C VAL A 290 -11.60 22.55 0.60
N LEU A 291 -10.85 22.98 -0.41
CA LEU A 291 -9.89 22.17 -1.16
C LEU A 291 -8.49 22.63 -0.75
N LEU A 292 -7.73 21.76 -0.08
CA LEU A 292 -6.33 21.99 0.20
C LEU A 292 -5.50 21.04 -0.66
N THR A 293 -4.53 21.56 -1.40
CA THR A 293 -3.55 20.75 -2.10
C THR A 293 -2.16 21.08 -1.59
N ILE A 294 -1.29 20.06 -1.53
CA ILE A 294 0.11 20.24 -1.21
C ILE A 294 0.99 19.44 -2.17
N ALA A 295 2.03 20.10 -2.69
CA ALA A 295 3.01 19.53 -3.58
C ALA A 295 4.44 19.97 -3.20
N SER A 296 5.42 19.25 -3.72
CA SER A 296 6.83 19.63 -3.67
C SER A 296 7.23 20.23 -5.03
N ASP A 297 8.04 21.30 -5.01
CA ASP A 297 8.65 21.86 -6.22
C ASP A 297 9.71 20.91 -6.80
N GLU A 298 10.35 20.08 -5.97
CA GLU A 298 11.16 18.96 -6.45
C GLU A 298 10.26 17.82 -6.93
N GLY A 299 10.56 17.27 -8.11
CA GLY A 299 9.95 16.03 -8.61
C GLY A 299 10.17 14.84 -7.67
N ASP A 300 9.38 13.78 -7.84
CA ASP A 300 9.50 12.61 -6.99
C ASP A 300 10.80 11.83 -7.26
N GLY A 301 11.31 11.16 -6.21
CA GLY A 301 12.49 10.31 -6.27
C GLY A 301 12.13 8.83 -6.37
N THR A 302 10.93 8.50 -6.86
CA THR A 302 10.31 7.18 -6.75
C THR A 302 11.19 6.10 -7.37
N LEU A 303 11.59 6.27 -8.64
CA LEU A 303 12.40 5.28 -9.35
C LEU A 303 13.75 5.03 -8.65
N LYS A 304 14.42 6.09 -8.20
CA LYS A 304 15.68 5.97 -7.47
C LYS A 304 15.50 5.24 -6.14
N ALA A 305 14.43 5.55 -5.40
CA ALA A 305 14.13 4.89 -4.13
C ALA A 305 13.81 3.40 -4.31
N TRP A 306 13.12 3.03 -5.39
CA TRP A 306 12.87 1.65 -5.78
C TRP A 306 14.19 0.94 -6.13
N GLU A 307 15.04 1.58 -6.93
CA GLU A 307 16.32 1.02 -7.35
C GLU A 307 17.24 0.77 -6.16
N ASP A 308 17.36 1.74 -5.25
CA ASP A 308 18.21 1.63 -4.06
C ASP A 308 17.71 0.48 -3.17
N SER A 309 16.40 0.35 -3.01
CA SER A 309 15.79 -0.74 -2.24
C SER A 309 16.03 -2.11 -2.89
N ALA A 310 15.86 -2.23 -4.20
CA ALA A 310 16.09 -3.47 -4.94
C ALA A 310 17.57 -3.86 -4.98
N LYS A 311 18.47 -2.90 -5.23
CA LYS A 311 19.93 -3.10 -5.16
C LYS A 311 20.35 -3.61 -3.78
N ASN A 312 19.80 -3.03 -2.72
CA ASN A 312 20.07 -3.50 -1.37
C ASN A 312 19.60 -4.94 -1.17
N ALA A 313 18.38 -5.26 -1.60
CA ALA A 313 17.82 -6.62 -1.48
C ALA A 313 18.67 -7.66 -2.20
N ILE A 314 18.98 -7.43 -3.48
CA ILE A 314 19.80 -8.33 -4.30
C ILE A 314 21.20 -8.53 -3.71
N ARG A 315 21.83 -7.48 -3.17
CA ARG A 315 23.23 -7.55 -2.72
C ARG A 315 23.41 -7.99 -1.28
N LYS A 316 22.43 -7.73 -0.42
CA LYS A 316 22.55 -7.93 1.03
C LYS A 316 21.68 -9.06 1.56
N GLN A 317 20.63 -9.45 0.83
CA GLN A 317 19.67 -10.44 1.34
C GLN A 317 19.75 -11.77 0.58
N MET A 318 19.98 -11.72 -0.74
CA MET A 318 20.29 -12.91 -1.53
C MET A 318 21.74 -13.36 -1.31
N SER A 319 22.01 -14.66 -1.47
CA SER A 319 23.33 -15.23 -1.21
C SER A 319 24.35 -14.96 -2.34
N GLY A 320 23.84 -14.70 -3.55
CA GLY A 320 24.63 -14.59 -4.77
C GLY A 320 25.15 -15.93 -5.33
N LYS A 321 24.85 -17.06 -4.67
CA LYS A 321 25.36 -18.40 -5.02
C LYS A 321 24.34 -19.26 -5.77
N ARG A 322 23.07 -18.87 -5.74
CA ARG A 322 21.94 -19.56 -6.39
C ARG A 322 21.23 -18.60 -7.33
N PRO A 323 20.42 -19.09 -8.29
CA PRO A 323 19.51 -18.23 -9.01
C PRO A 323 18.62 -17.45 -8.03
N GLY A 324 18.58 -16.13 -8.18
CA GLY A 324 17.72 -15.25 -7.39
C GLY A 324 16.51 -14.77 -8.19
N CYS A 325 15.35 -14.75 -7.55
CA CYS A 325 14.11 -14.17 -8.06
C CYS A 325 13.71 -13.01 -7.15
N LEU A 326 13.65 -11.80 -7.70
CA LEU A 326 13.17 -10.63 -6.96
C LEU A 326 11.70 -10.39 -7.29
N ILE A 327 10.82 -10.52 -6.30
CA ILE A 327 9.39 -10.23 -6.41
C ILE A 327 9.12 -8.85 -5.83
N ILE A 328 8.54 -7.97 -6.63
CA ILE A 328 8.21 -6.60 -6.26
C ILE A 328 6.70 -6.41 -6.36
N ARG A 329 6.08 -6.02 -5.25
CA ARG A 329 4.71 -5.49 -5.25
C ARG A 329 4.73 -3.98 -5.27
N LEU A 330 3.95 -3.40 -6.18
CA LEU A 330 3.75 -1.96 -6.29
C LEU A 330 2.40 -1.60 -5.67
N GLU A 331 2.41 -1.17 -4.41
CA GLU A 331 1.18 -0.82 -3.69
C GLU A 331 0.51 0.39 -4.34
N GLY A 332 -0.81 0.34 -4.50
CA GLY A 332 -1.62 1.35 -5.21
C GLY A 332 -1.68 1.16 -6.73
N MET A 333 -1.01 0.13 -7.27
CA MET A 333 -1.08 -0.23 -8.68
C MET A 333 -2.04 -1.41 -8.89
N SER A 334 -3.28 -1.11 -9.30
CA SER A 334 -4.27 -2.12 -9.72
C SER A 334 -3.77 -2.96 -10.91
N GLY A 335 -4.36 -4.14 -11.10
CA GLY A 335 -4.02 -5.00 -12.25
C GLY A 335 -4.25 -4.33 -13.60
N HIS A 336 -5.32 -3.54 -13.73
CA HIS A 336 -5.61 -2.79 -14.95
C HIS A 336 -4.52 -1.75 -15.27
N LYS A 337 -4.17 -0.89 -14.31
CA LYS A 337 -3.08 0.10 -14.45
C LYS A 337 -1.76 -0.56 -14.85
N MET A 338 -1.41 -1.68 -14.23
CA MET A 338 -0.18 -2.41 -14.55
C MET A 338 -0.19 -2.91 -16.00
N LYS A 339 -1.31 -3.49 -16.47
CA LYS A 339 -1.47 -3.92 -17.86
C LYS A 339 -1.31 -2.75 -18.83
N THR A 340 -1.91 -1.59 -18.54
CA THR A 340 -1.76 -0.38 -19.37
C THR A 340 -0.31 0.10 -19.44
N VAL A 341 0.41 0.14 -18.31
CA VAL A 341 1.84 0.50 -18.28
C VAL A 341 2.67 -0.46 -19.12
N CYS A 342 2.39 -1.76 -19.05
CA CYS A 342 3.13 -2.79 -19.78
C CYS A 342 2.79 -2.88 -21.27
N GLN A 343 1.74 -2.22 -21.76
CA GLN A 343 1.39 -2.20 -23.19
C GLN A 343 2.31 -1.31 -24.03
N VAL A 344 2.97 -0.33 -23.39
CA VAL A 344 3.88 0.61 -24.06
C VAL A 344 5.32 0.17 -23.83
N HIS A 345 6.17 0.24 -24.86
CA HIS A 345 7.59 -0.10 -24.75
C HIS A 345 8.48 1.01 -25.34
N PRO A 346 9.59 1.37 -24.65
CA PRO A 346 9.96 0.93 -23.31
C PRO A 346 9.00 1.47 -22.24
N ASN A 347 8.76 0.72 -21.16
CA ASN A 347 8.00 1.19 -19.99
C ASN A 347 8.89 1.28 -18.75
N LEU A 348 8.37 1.92 -17.71
CA LEU A 348 9.07 2.13 -16.44
C LEU A 348 9.59 0.81 -15.84
N LEU A 349 8.79 -0.25 -15.88
CA LEU A 349 9.16 -1.55 -15.30
C LEU A 349 10.26 -2.25 -16.11
N SER A 350 10.23 -2.11 -17.44
CA SER A 350 11.28 -2.66 -18.31
C SER A 350 12.61 -1.93 -18.12
N VAL A 351 12.59 -0.59 -18.06
CA VAL A 351 13.80 0.22 -17.82
C VAL A 351 14.40 -0.09 -16.45
N PHE A 352 13.55 -0.16 -15.41
CA PHE A 352 13.98 -0.53 -14.07
C PHE A 352 14.61 -1.94 -14.02
N SER A 353 13.98 -2.91 -14.68
CA SER A 353 14.46 -4.29 -14.70
C SER A 353 15.79 -4.43 -15.43
N GLU A 354 15.91 -3.77 -16.58
CA GLU A 354 17.15 -3.74 -17.37
C GLU A 354 18.30 -3.12 -16.56
N ALA A 355 18.06 -2.02 -15.86
CA ALA A 355 19.07 -1.38 -15.00
C ALA A 355 19.57 -2.30 -13.87
N LEU A 356 18.70 -3.15 -13.31
CA LEU A 356 19.09 -4.11 -12.30
C LEU A 356 19.81 -5.33 -12.90
N MET A 357 19.32 -5.88 -14.00
CA MET A 357 19.82 -7.12 -14.60
C MET A 357 21.16 -6.95 -15.33
N THR A 358 21.41 -5.78 -15.91
CA THR A 358 22.69 -5.47 -16.59
C THR A 358 23.83 -5.16 -15.61
N ASN A 359 23.52 -5.02 -14.31
CA ASN A 359 24.53 -4.76 -13.30
C ASN A 359 25.39 -6.00 -13.03
N VAL A 360 26.71 -5.88 -13.20
CA VAL A 360 27.67 -6.98 -12.96
C VAL A 360 27.59 -7.58 -11.55
N SER A 361 27.18 -6.80 -10.55
CA SER A 361 27.02 -7.28 -9.17
C SER A 361 25.75 -8.11 -8.95
N HIS A 362 24.84 -8.14 -9.92
CA HIS A 362 23.54 -8.82 -9.84
C HIS A 362 23.46 -10.00 -10.81
N LYS A 363 24.59 -10.54 -11.26
CA LYS A 363 24.62 -11.66 -12.22
C LYS A 363 23.85 -12.90 -11.76
N HIS A 364 23.64 -13.09 -10.46
CA HIS A 364 22.87 -14.20 -9.92
C HIS A 364 21.34 -14.01 -10.05
N LEU A 365 20.87 -12.78 -10.32
CA LEU A 365 19.45 -12.47 -10.49
C LEU A 365 18.95 -13.07 -11.79
N ALA A 366 18.08 -14.08 -11.70
CA ALA A 366 17.54 -14.83 -12.82
C ALA A 366 16.25 -14.21 -13.37
N CYS A 367 15.40 -13.64 -12.51
CA CYS A 367 14.22 -12.89 -12.96
C CYS A 367 13.79 -11.83 -11.94
N ILE A 368 13.00 -10.87 -12.42
CA ILE A 368 12.25 -9.91 -11.61
C ILE A 368 10.77 -10.10 -11.94
N VAL A 369 9.96 -10.15 -10.89
CA VAL A 369 8.51 -10.36 -10.97
C VAL A 369 7.82 -9.14 -10.36
N PHE A 370 6.95 -8.48 -11.10
CA PHE A 370 6.08 -7.43 -10.59
C PHE A 370 4.70 -7.99 -10.32
N ILE A 371 4.13 -7.67 -9.16
CA ILE A 371 2.79 -8.09 -8.75
C ILE A 371 1.96 -6.84 -8.45
N SER A 372 0.77 -6.77 -9.06
CA SER A 372 -0.20 -5.70 -8.78
C SER A 372 -0.93 -5.92 -7.47
N ASP A 373 -1.63 -4.90 -7.00
CA ASP A 373 -2.67 -5.11 -6.02
C ASP A 373 -3.71 -6.11 -6.54
N SER A 374 -4.26 -6.88 -5.60
CA SER A 374 -5.30 -7.86 -5.90
C SER A 374 -6.63 -7.15 -6.04
N ASP A 375 -7.25 -7.29 -7.21
CA ASP A 375 -8.60 -6.81 -7.48
C ASP A 375 -9.56 -7.99 -7.28
N TRP A 376 -10.65 -7.77 -6.53
CA TRP A 376 -11.71 -8.77 -6.42
C TRP A 376 -12.60 -8.65 -7.66
N VAL A 377 -12.55 -9.67 -8.53
CA VAL A 377 -13.41 -9.72 -9.71
C VAL A 377 -14.68 -10.46 -9.33
N ASP A 378 -15.83 -9.77 -9.42
CA ASP A 378 -17.13 -10.43 -9.39
C ASP A 378 -17.29 -11.24 -10.67
N THR A 379 -17.38 -12.57 -10.53
CA THR A 379 -17.79 -13.44 -11.63
C THR A 379 -19.23 -13.86 -11.38
N ASP A 380 -20.11 -13.69 -12.37
CA ASP A 380 -21.56 -13.87 -12.23
C ASP A 380 -22.01 -15.28 -11.78
N GLN A 381 -21.09 -16.27 -11.70
CA GLN A 381 -21.41 -17.64 -11.29
C GLN A 381 -20.34 -18.38 -10.45
N ALA A 382 -19.30 -17.73 -9.92
CA ALA A 382 -18.22 -18.43 -9.20
C ALA A 382 -17.53 -17.54 -8.14
N PRO A 383 -16.78 -18.11 -7.17
CA PRO A 383 -16.29 -17.41 -6.00
C PRO A 383 -15.43 -16.19 -6.35
N GLN A 384 -15.55 -15.13 -5.56
CA GLN A 384 -14.72 -13.94 -5.69
C GLN A 384 -13.26 -14.36 -5.45
N LEU A 385 -12.43 -14.23 -6.49
CA LEU A 385 -10.99 -14.45 -6.41
C LEU A 385 -10.32 -13.08 -6.46
N GLY A 386 -9.50 -12.79 -5.45
CA GLY A 386 -8.55 -11.68 -5.53
C GLY A 386 -7.50 -12.07 -6.56
N GLN A 387 -7.57 -11.50 -7.76
CA GLN A 387 -6.58 -11.73 -8.81
C GLN A 387 -5.61 -10.56 -8.86
N SER A 388 -4.33 -10.89 -8.81
CA SER A 388 -3.25 -9.93 -9.07
C SER A 388 -2.76 -10.14 -10.49
N CYS A 389 -2.37 -9.06 -11.16
CA CYS A 389 -1.62 -9.14 -12.41
C CYS A 389 -0.15 -9.35 -12.10
N THR A 390 0.47 -10.36 -12.71
CA THR A 390 1.91 -10.58 -12.64
C THR A 390 2.57 -10.19 -13.96
N TYR A 391 3.72 -9.52 -13.89
CA TYR A 391 4.56 -9.24 -15.04
C TYR A 391 6.00 -9.66 -14.77
N VAL A 392 6.62 -10.36 -15.72
CA VAL A 392 7.89 -11.04 -15.48
C VAL A 392 8.94 -10.58 -16.48
N PHE A 393 10.11 -10.25 -15.96
CA PHE A 393 11.33 -10.04 -16.74
C PHE A 393 12.31 -11.17 -16.41
N ASN A 394 12.76 -11.91 -17.41
CA ASN A 394 13.84 -12.89 -17.24
C ASN A 394 15.18 -12.24 -17.60
N ASN A 395 16.26 -12.67 -16.95
CA ASN A 395 17.62 -12.18 -17.21
C ASN A 395 18.38 -13.14 -18.15
N PRO A 396 18.42 -12.89 -19.47
CA PRO A 396 19.19 -13.73 -20.40
C PRO A 396 20.71 -13.51 -20.29
N GLY A 397 21.17 -12.45 -19.63
CA GLY A 397 22.59 -12.08 -19.54
C GLY A 397 23.27 -12.44 -18.20
N GLY A 398 22.55 -13.06 -17.27
CA GLY A 398 23.06 -13.44 -15.95
C GLY A 398 23.87 -14.74 -15.95
N ASN A 399 24.27 -15.18 -14.75
CA ASN A 399 24.90 -16.48 -14.51
C ASN A 399 23.91 -17.66 -14.68
N TYR A 400 22.60 -17.36 -14.68
CA TYR A 400 21.52 -18.35 -14.71
C TYR A 400 20.50 -18.04 -15.82
N PRO A 401 20.93 -17.97 -17.09
CA PRO A 401 20.03 -17.63 -18.18
C PRO A 401 19.05 -18.76 -18.48
N ASN A 402 17.86 -18.42 -18.94
CA ASN A 402 16.86 -19.35 -19.50
C ASN A 402 16.38 -20.47 -18.57
N LEU A 403 16.48 -20.31 -17.24
CA LEU A 403 15.96 -21.29 -16.27
C LEU A 403 14.43 -21.39 -16.24
N GLY A 404 13.71 -20.46 -16.88
CA GLY A 404 12.26 -20.45 -16.91
C GLY A 404 11.60 -20.15 -15.54
N LEU A 405 12.37 -19.73 -14.53
CA LEU A 405 11.86 -19.49 -13.17
C LEU A 405 10.68 -18.51 -13.13
N GLY A 406 10.69 -17.53 -14.02
CA GLY A 406 9.61 -16.57 -14.19
C GLY A 406 8.23 -17.21 -14.41
N SER A 407 8.17 -18.39 -15.03
CA SER A 407 6.90 -19.09 -15.32
C SER A 407 6.17 -19.58 -14.06
N TYR A 408 6.88 -19.76 -12.94
CA TYR A 408 6.27 -20.16 -11.67
C TYR A 408 5.38 -19.09 -11.06
N PHE A 409 5.54 -17.83 -11.47
CA PHE A 409 4.82 -16.70 -10.93
C PHE A 409 3.70 -16.20 -11.86
N MET A 410 3.60 -16.78 -13.06
CA MET A 410 2.49 -16.51 -13.98
C MET A 410 1.32 -17.45 -13.66
N GLU A 411 0.10 -16.92 -13.70
CA GLU A 411 -1.13 -17.71 -13.52
C GLU A 411 -1.26 -18.80 -14.59
#